data_AF-A0A9W8QZJ3-F1
#
_entry.id   AF-A0A9W8QZJ3-F1
#
_cell.length_a   1.000
_cell.length_b   1.000
_cell.length_c   1.000
_cell.angle_alpha   90.00
_cell.angle_beta   90.00
_cell.angle_gamma   90.00
#
_symmetry.space_group_name_H-M   'P 1'
#
loop_
_entity.id
_entity.type
_entity.pdbx_description
1 polymer ?
#
loop_
_entity_poly.entity_id
_entity_poly.type
_entity_poly.pdbx_seq_one_letter_code
_entity_poly.pdbx_strand_id
1 'polypeptide(L)'
;MFATMMLVSKARFGPSNKSMPVSALGPVWRVKFPSRFSRDALCSDIFVSSSTDNSSQISRLRLINVHLDSLALEPSRRPKQLSITAEMLRETGKGLMAGDFNPVLPEDNTLVVDNGLVDAWVKLHDSEPGFTWGVDGKQAFPPGRLDKIAMLGLQPHEIEVMHPGVIEKEEFGVGQVPWSDHSGLRCTFEV
;
A
#
# COMPACT_ATOMS: atom_id res chain seq x y z
N MET A 1 19.38 3.78 3.34
CA MET A 1 18.51 4.57 2.45
C MET A 1 17.32 3.68 2.11
N PHE A 2 16.10 4.14 2.30
CA PHE A 2 14.91 3.37 1.93
C PHE A 2 14.37 3.89 0.60
N ALA A 3 13.90 2.98 -0.25
CA ALA A 3 13.30 3.31 -1.53
C ALA A 3 11.85 2.81 -1.53
N THR A 4 10.93 3.68 -1.94
CA THR A 4 9.55 3.35 -2.25
C THR A 4 9.40 3.29 -3.77
N MET A 5 8.78 2.23 -4.29
CA MET A 5 8.60 2.00 -5.72
C MET A 5 7.14 1.66 -6.01
N MET A 6 6.64 2.12 -7.15
CA MET A 6 5.34 1.75 -7.68
C MET A 6 5.55 1.16 -9.07
N LEU A 7 5.18 -0.11 -9.24
CA LEU A 7 5.29 -0.81 -10.51
C LEU A 7 3.90 -0.94 -11.13
N VAL A 8 3.77 -0.51 -12.38
CA VAL A 8 2.51 -0.49 -13.11
C VAL A 8 2.66 -1.30 -14.39
N SER A 9 1.72 -2.22 -14.65
CA SER A 9 1.77 -3.10 -15.82
C SER A 9 1.44 -2.34 -17.10
N LYS A 10 2.41 -2.19 -18.01
CA LYS A 10 2.24 -1.55 -19.32
C LYS A 10 1.08 -2.16 -20.14
N ALA A 11 0.77 -3.44 -19.95
CA ALA A 11 -0.33 -4.11 -20.65
C ALA A 11 -1.71 -3.49 -20.36
N ARG A 12 -1.86 -2.77 -19.24
CA ARG A 12 -3.11 -2.09 -18.84
C ARG A 12 -3.09 -0.58 -19.12
N PHE A 13 -1.93 -0.01 -19.45
CA PHE A 13 -1.72 1.42 -19.65
C PHE A 13 -1.05 1.67 -21.01
N GLY A 14 -1.85 1.81 -22.06
CA GLY A 14 -1.36 2.09 -23.41
C GLY A 14 -2.48 2.31 -24.42
N PRO A 15 -2.22 2.99 -25.55
CA PRO A 15 -3.21 3.20 -26.59
C PRO A 15 -3.69 1.85 -27.09
N SER A 16 -4.96 1.53 -26.87
CA SER A 16 -5.58 0.42 -27.56
C SER A 16 -5.65 0.82 -29.04
N ASN A 17 -5.43 -0.11 -29.96
CA ASN A 17 -5.68 0.11 -31.40
C ASN A 17 -7.18 0.35 -31.71
N LYS A 18 -8.03 0.61 -30.70
CA LYS A 18 -9.46 0.86 -30.76
C LYS A 18 -9.83 1.98 -29.77
N SER A 19 -9.78 3.24 -30.22
CA SER A 19 -10.35 4.43 -29.55
C SER A 19 -10.46 4.37 -28.01
N MET A 20 -9.44 4.93 -27.34
CA MET A 20 -9.26 5.10 -25.88
C MET A 20 -8.59 3.93 -25.13
N PRO A 21 -7.56 4.22 -24.30
CA PRO A 21 -7.05 3.27 -23.31
C PRO A 21 -8.10 3.03 -22.22
N VAL A 22 -8.22 1.76 -21.77
CA VAL A 22 -9.07 1.40 -20.61
C VAL A 22 -8.59 2.12 -19.34
N SER A 23 -7.29 2.41 -19.24
CA SER A 23 -6.72 3.23 -18.17
C SER A 23 -5.47 4.01 -18.60
N ALA A 24 -5.29 5.23 -18.06
CA ALA A 24 -4.15 6.10 -18.28
C ALA A 24 -3.43 6.42 -16.96
N LEU A 25 -2.09 6.52 -17.01
CA LEU A 25 -1.28 6.89 -15.86
C LEU A 25 -1.17 8.42 -15.79
N GLY A 26 -1.42 8.99 -14.62
CA GLY A 26 -1.26 10.40 -14.32
C GLY A 26 0.16 10.76 -13.86
N PRO A 27 0.34 11.99 -13.35
CA PRO A 27 1.61 12.41 -12.78
C PRO A 27 2.10 11.49 -11.66
N VAL A 28 3.41 11.48 -11.44
CA VAL A 28 4.05 10.81 -10.31
C VAL A 28 4.79 11.87 -9.50
N TRP A 29 4.56 11.91 -8.19
CA TRP A 29 5.20 12.89 -7.31
C TRP A 29 5.49 12.30 -5.94
N ARG A 30 6.32 12.99 -5.16
CA ARG A 30 6.68 12.60 -3.79
C ARG A 30 6.30 13.68 -2.80
N VAL A 31 5.80 13.26 -1.65
CA VAL A 31 5.50 14.14 -0.52
C VAL A 31 6.38 13.73 0.66
N LYS A 32 7.31 14.60 1.06
CA LYS A 32 8.17 14.36 2.22
C LYS A 32 7.33 14.39 3.49
N PHE A 33 7.54 13.42 4.36
CA PHE A 33 6.88 13.40 5.66
C PHE A 33 7.66 14.16 6.73
N PRO A 34 6.99 14.66 7.78
CA PRO A 34 7.65 14.95 9.05
C PRO A 34 8.11 13.60 9.65
N SER A 35 9.34 13.22 9.37
CA SER A 35 9.86 11.87 9.60
C SER A 35 11.23 11.89 10.31
N ARG A 36 11.46 10.92 11.20
CA ARG A 36 12.79 10.65 11.80
C ARG A 36 13.66 9.74 10.92
N PHE A 37 13.08 9.12 9.90
CA PHE A 37 13.72 8.13 9.02
C PHE A 37 13.74 8.56 7.55
N SER A 38 13.54 9.86 7.28
CA SER A 38 13.50 10.43 5.94
C SER A 38 12.46 9.77 5.03
N ARG A 39 11.29 9.44 5.59
CA ARG A 39 10.18 8.80 4.87
C ARG A 39 9.46 9.80 3.96
N ASP A 40 8.85 9.26 2.91
CA ASP A 40 7.97 9.98 2.00
C ASP A 40 6.78 9.12 1.57
N ALA A 41 5.80 9.77 0.95
CA ALA A 41 4.76 9.12 0.16
C ALA A 41 5.10 9.26 -1.33
N LEU A 42 5.08 8.14 -2.06
CA LEU A 42 5.14 8.13 -3.52
C LEU A 42 3.72 8.06 -4.07
N CYS A 43 3.28 9.12 -4.73
CA CYS A 43 1.92 9.28 -5.22
C CYS A 43 1.87 9.17 -6.74
N SER A 44 0.78 8.59 -7.25
CA SER A 44 0.42 8.65 -8.65
C SER A 44 -1.09 8.59 -8.82
N ASP A 45 -1.61 9.28 -9.83
CA ASP A 45 -3.01 9.11 -10.22
C ASP A 45 -3.14 8.09 -11.35
N ILE A 46 -4.26 7.39 -11.38
CA ILE A 46 -4.71 6.55 -12.49
C ILE A 46 -6.08 7.06 -12.93
N PHE A 47 -6.29 7.13 -14.24
CA PHE A 47 -7.57 7.45 -14.85
C PHE A 47 -8.13 6.18 -15.48
N VAL A 48 -9.30 5.72 -15.05
CA VAL A 48 -9.97 4.53 -15.58
C VAL A 48 -11.21 4.98 -16.35
N SER A 49 -11.33 4.54 -17.60
CA SER A 49 -12.52 4.79 -18.41
C SER A 49 -13.50 3.64 -18.23
N SER A 50 -14.72 3.95 -17.81
CA SER A 50 -15.86 3.02 -17.83
C SER A 50 -16.82 3.43 -18.94
N SER A 51 -17.16 2.49 -19.82
CA SER A 51 -18.21 2.65 -20.82
C SER A 51 -19.48 2.02 -20.29
N THR A 52 -20.45 2.84 -19.90
CA THR A 52 -21.83 2.38 -19.70
C THR A 52 -22.66 2.84 -20.90
N ASP A 53 -23.76 2.14 -21.21
CA ASP A 53 -24.47 2.16 -22.51
C ASP A 53 -24.93 3.54 -23.03
N ASN A 54 -24.71 4.66 -22.34
CA ASN A 54 -24.97 6.01 -22.85
C ASN A 54 -23.98 7.11 -22.41
N SER A 55 -22.87 6.80 -21.70
CA SER A 55 -21.81 7.79 -21.42
C SER A 55 -20.46 7.16 -21.09
N SER A 56 -19.37 7.82 -21.51
CA SER A 56 -18.01 7.51 -21.05
C SER A 56 -17.70 8.29 -19.78
N GLN A 57 -17.55 7.61 -18.65
CA GLN A 57 -17.11 8.24 -17.40
C GLN A 57 -15.64 7.91 -17.14
N ILE A 58 -14.84 8.94 -16.86
CA ILE A 58 -13.45 8.78 -16.43
C ILE A 58 -13.39 8.93 -14.91
N SER A 59 -12.96 7.88 -14.22
CA SER A 59 -12.71 7.90 -12.78
C SER A 59 -11.24 8.15 -12.51
N ARG A 60 -10.93 9.19 -11.72
CA ARG A 60 -9.59 9.43 -11.18
C ARG A 60 -9.43 8.66 -9.88
N LEU A 61 -8.37 7.87 -9.79
CA LEU A 61 -7.96 7.11 -8.63
C LEU A 61 -6.61 7.61 -8.18
N ARG A 62 -6.43 7.89 -6.89
CA ARG A 62 -5.10 8.18 -6.34
C ARG A 62 -4.49 6.94 -5.70
N LEU A 63 -3.29 6.60 -6.13
CA LEU A 63 -2.45 5.58 -5.50
C LEU A 63 -1.34 6.24 -4.71
N ILE A 64 -1.13 5.76 -3.48
CA ILE A 64 -0.07 6.25 -2.59
C ILE A 64 0.71 5.07 -2.04
N ASN A 65 2.00 4.97 -2.36
CA ASN A 65 2.90 4.01 -1.72
C ASN A 65 3.59 4.68 -0.53
N VAL A 66 3.59 4.03 0.64
CA VAL A 66 4.19 4.55 1.86
C VAL A 66 5.13 3.56 2.53
N HIS A 67 6.07 4.10 3.27
CA HIS A 67 6.79 3.40 4.33
C HIS A 67 6.84 4.35 5.52
N LEU A 68 5.99 4.16 6.52
CA LEU A 68 5.85 5.09 7.66
C LEU A 68 7.03 4.97 8.64
N ASP A 69 7.14 5.91 9.59
CA ASP A 69 8.22 5.88 10.58
C ASP A 69 8.25 4.56 11.36
N SER A 70 9.42 3.95 11.40
CA SER A 70 9.65 2.68 12.09
C SER A 70 9.88 2.90 13.59
N LEU A 71 9.95 1.79 14.34
CA LEU A 71 10.23 1.75 15.79
C LEU A 71 9.15 2.43 16.67
N ALA A 72 9.12 2.04 17.94
CA ALA A 72 8.22 2.55 18.97
C ALA A 72 8.78 3.84 19.59
N LEU A 73 8.98 4.89 18.78
CA LEU A 73 9.50 6.17 19.26
C LEU A 73 8.36 7.11 19.68
N GLU A 74 8.50 7.70 20.87
CA GLU A 74 7.55 8.69 21.39
C GLU A 74 8.10 10.13 21.26
N PRO A 75 7.26 11.12 20.87
CA PRO A 75 5.95 10.93 20.24
C PRO A 75 6.09 10.29 18.84
N SER A 76 5.10 9.47 18.48
CA SER A 76 5.00 8.86 17.15
C SER A 76 4.82 9.93 16.07
N ARG A 77 5.38 9.68 14.89
CA ARG A 77 5.14 10.50 13.69
C ARG A 77 4.10 9.88 12.76
N ARG A 78 3.80 8.58 12.89
CA ARG A 78 2.87 7.84 12.03
C ARG A 78 1.47 8.46 11.96
N PRO A 79 0.87 8.97 13.06
CA PRO A 79 -0.45 9.60 12.99
C PRO A 79 -0.48 10.78 12.01
N LYS A 80 0.54 11.65 12.04
CA LYS A 80 0.63 12.80 11.12
C LYS A 80 0.97 12.39 9.70
N GLN A 81 1.79 11.35 9.52
CA GLN A 81 2.13 10.83 8.19
C GLN A 81 0.90 10.25 7.49
N LEU A 82 0.11 9.45 8.21
CA LEU A 82 -1.12 8.84 7.71
C LEU A 82 -2.22 9.88 7.49
N SER A 83 -2.30 10.94 8.31
CA SER A 83 -3.27 12.01 8.09
C SER A 83 -3.00 12.78 6.78
N ILE A 84 -1.73 13.02 6.45
CA ILE A 84 -1.33 13.69 5.20
C ILE A 84 -1.79 12.86 4.00
N THR A 85 -1.60 11.54 4.03
CA THR A 85 -2.04 10.66 2.94
C THR A 85 -3.55 10.53 2.85
N ALA A 86 -4.25 10.48 3.98
CA ALA A 86 -5.71 10.46 4.00
C ALA A 86 -6.32 11.74 3.41
N GLU A 87 -5.73 12.90 3.69
CA GLU A 87 -6.13 14.18 3.08
C GLU A 87 -5.90 14.18 1.57
N MET A 88 -4.75 13.69 1.11
CA MET A 88 -4.51 13.52 -0.33
C MET A 88 -5.54 12.60 -1.00
N LEU A 89 -5.98 11.51 -0.36
CA LEU A 89 -7.03 10.67 -0.93
C LEU A 89 -8.36 11.42 -1.01
N ARG A 90 -8.72 12.21 0.01
CA ARG A 90 -9.95 13.01 0.04
C ARG A 90 -10.03 14.04 -1.08
N GLU A 91 -8.91 14.65 -1.49
CA GLU A 91 -8.88 15.57 -2.64
C GLU A 91 -9.39 14.93 -3.94
N THR A 92 -9.19 13.63 -4.09
CA THR A 92 -9.68 12.85 -5.25
C THR A 92 -10.99 12.15 -4.99
N GLY A 93 -11.40 12.01 -3.72
CA GLY A 93 -12.59 11.27 -3.29
C GLY A 93 -12.49 9.74 -3.45
N LYS A 94 -11.49 9.23 -4.17
CA LYS A 94 -11.33 7.80 -4.46
C LYS A 94 -9.86 7.42 -4.64
N GLY A 95 -9.41 6.38 -3.93
CA GLY A 95 -8.04 5.89 -4.03
C GLY A 95 -7.62 4.98 -2.88
N LEU A 96 -6.34 4.64 -2.86
CA LEU A 96 -5.74 3.83 -1.80
C LEU A 96 -4.34 4.29 -1.44
N MET A 97 -3.94 3.98 -0.21
CA MET A 97 -2.56 3.99 0.23
C MET A 97 -2.14 2.57 0.63
N ALA A 98 -0.94 2.14 0.23
CA ALA A 98 -0.43 0.81 0.48
C ALA A 98 1.06 0.83 0.83
N GLY A 99 1.47 -0.08 1.70
CA GLY A 99 2.88 -0.28 2.07
C GLY A 99 3.05 -0.60 3.54
N ASP A 100 4.24 -0.34 4.06
CA ASP A 100 4.59 -0.63 5.46
C ASP A 100 4.16 0.52 6.38
N PHE A 101 3.18 0.24 7.24
CA PHE A 101 2.64 1.21 8.18
C PHE A 101 3.38 1.23 9.51
N ASN A 102 4.23 0.22 9.79
CA ASN A 102 4.95 0.06 11.05
C ASN A 102 4.08 0.29 12.32
N PRO A 103 2.89 -0.34 12.47
CA PRO A 103 2.02 -0.16 13.63
C PRO A 103 2.58 -0.86 14.89
N VAL A 104 3.56 -0.23 15.53
CA VAL A 104 4.32 -0.80 16.66
C VAL A 104 3.99 -0.16 18.01
N LEU A 105 3.03 0.77 18.05
CA LEU A 105 2.47 1.37 19.27
C LEU A 105 0.95 1.12 19.34
N PRO A 106 0.35 1.09 20.54
CA PRO A 106 -1.09 0.86 20.69
C PRO A 106 -1.99 1.84 19.91
N GLU A 107 -1.58 3.10 19.79
CA GLU A 107 -2.28 4.13 19.00
C GLU A 107 -2.33 3.82 17.50
N ASP A 108 -1.41 3.00 16.98
CA ASP A 108 -1.36 2.67 15.56
C ASP A 108 -2.50 1.76 15.11
N ASN A 109 -3.18 1.11 16.05
CA ASN A 109 -4.25 0.15 15.79
C ASN A 109 -5.47 0.81 15.11
N THR A 110 -5.77 2.06 15.48
CA THR A 110 -6.96 2.77 15.01
C THR A 110 -6.67 3.79 13.92
N LEU A 111 -5.39 4.07 13.59
CA LEU A 111 -5.04 5.17 12.68
C LEU A 111 -5.76 5.14 11.33
N VAL A 112 -5.98 3.96 10.76
CA VAL A 112 -6.69 3.83 9.47
C VAL A 112 -8.14 4.30 9.61
N VAL A 113 -8.87 3.77 10.60
CA VAL A 113 -10.28 4.10 10.82
C VAL A 113 -10.47 5.53 11.33
N ASP A 114 -9.56 6.01 12.19
CA ASP A 114 -9.56 7.38 12.72
C ASP A 114 -9.39 8.43 11.61
N ASN A 115 -8.79 8.04 10.48
CA ASN A 115 -8.66 8.89 9.30
C ASN A 115 -9.80 8.73 8.28
N GLY A 116 -10.85 7.97 8.62
CA GLY A 116 -12.01 7.72 7.77
C GLY A 116 -11.69 6.81 6.58
N LEU A 117 -10.66 5.97 6.69
CA LEU A 117 -10.26 5.01 5.66
C LEU A 117 -10.71 3.60 6.03
N VAL A 118 -10.83 2.74 5.02
CA VAL A 118 -11.12 1.31 5.19
C VAL A 118 -9.82 0.52 5.11
N ASP A 119 -9.47 -0.25 6.15
CA ASP A 119 -8.40 -1.25 6.09
C ASP A 119 -8.92 -2.47 5.32
N ALA A 120 -8.34 -2.76 4.16
CA ALA A 120 -8.81 -3.83 3.27
C ALA A 120 -8.72 -5.22 3.92
N TRP A 121 -7.72 -5.46 4.77
CA TRP A 121 -7.59 -6.73 5.48
C TRP A 121 -8.72 -6.90 6.50
N VAL A 122 -8.91 -5.90 7.37
CA VAL A 122 -9.98 -5.93 8.39
C VAL A 122 -11.36 -6.03 7.72
N LYS A 123 -11.56 -5.35 6.59
CA LYS A 123 -12.83 -5.38 5.86
C LYS A 123 -13.21 -6.78 5.35
N LEU A 124 -12.23 -7.59 4.93
CA LEU A 124 -12.47 -8.91 4.33
C LEU A 124 -12.28 -10.05 5.33
N HIS A 125 -11.38 -9.89 6.30
CA HIS A 125 -10.92 -10.94 7.22
C HIS A 125 -10.86 -10.43 8.67
N ASP A 126 -11.97 -9.89 9.19
CA ASP A 126 -12.05 -9.20 10.50
C ASP A 126 -11.45 -10.00 11.67
N SER A 127 -11.50 -11.34 11.62
CA SER A 127 -10.97 -12.23 12.67
C SER A 127 -9.55 -12.75 12.42
N GLU A 128 -8.95 -12.48 11.27
CA GLU A 128 -7.66 -13.06 10.90
C GLU A 128 -6.50 -12.09 11.17
N PRO A 129 -5.35 -12.58 11.71
CA PRO A 129 -4.25 -11.70 12.09
C PRO A 129 -3.56 -11.04 10.90
N GLY A 130 -3.50 -11.70 9.73
CA GLY A 130 -2.89 -11.17 8.52
C GLY A 130 -1.43 -10.77 8.68
N PHE A 131 -0.64 -11.53 9.44
CA PHE A 131 0.76 -11.17 9.70
C PHE A 131 1.56 -11.09 8.40
N THR A 132 2.21 -9.94 8.21
CA THR A 132 3.08 -9.68 7.06
C THR A 132 4.55 -9.66 7.46
N TRP A 133 4.86 -9.68 8.75
CA TRP A 133 6.23 -9.69 9.24
C TRP A 133 6.37 -10.62 10.45
N GLY A 134 7.56 -11.18 10.62
CA GLY A 134 7.88 -12.02 11.78
C GLY A 134 7.38 -13.46 11.70
N VAL A 135 6.78 -13.87 10.58
CA VAL A 135 6.08 -15.16 10.44
C VAL A 135 7.01 -16.38 10.51
N ASP A 136 8.31 -16.21 10.25
CA ASP A 136 9.31 -17.28 10.34
C ASP A 136 9.91 -17.44 11.75
N GLY A 137 9.49 -16.60 12.72
CA GLY A 137 9.88 -16.69 14.12
C GLY A 137 11.35 -16.38 14.40
N LYS A 138 12.07 -15.78 13.44
CA LYS A 138 13.51 -15.46 13.59
C LYS A 138 13.75 -14.09 14.21
N GLN A 139 12.70 -13.31 14.38
CA GLN A 139 12.74 -11.93 14.84
C GLN A 139 12.62 -11.89 16.36
N ALA A 140 13.22 -10.86 16.97
CA ALA A 140 13.16 -10.66 18.42
C ALA A 140 11.78 -10.20 18.92
N PHE A 141 10.91 -9.76 18.01
CA PHE A 141 9.56 -9.29 18.31
C PHE A 141 8.52 -10.28 17.79
N PRO A 142 7.33 -10.36 18.41
CA PRO A 142 6.24 -11.18 17.91
C PRO A 142 5.86 -10.84 16.46
N PRO A 143 5.29 -11.78 15.71
CA PRO A 143 4.74 -11.52 14.37
C PRO A 143 3.74 -10.37 14.39
N GLY A 144 3.72 -9.59 13.30
CA GLY A 144 2.91 -8.39 13.18
C GLY A 144 2.35 -8.19 11.78
N ARG A 145 1.21 -7.50 11.69
CA ARG A 145 0.63 -7.01 10.43
C ARG A 145 1.14 -5.59 10.18
N LEU A 146 2.35 -5.50 9.63
CA LEU A 146 3.00 -4.22 9.42
C LEU A 146 2.54 -3.54 8.13
N ASP A 147 2.33 -4.35 7.09
CA ASP A 147 1.89 -3.88 5.79
C ASP A 147 0.37 -3.79 5.75
N LYS A 148 -0.15 -2.70 5.17
CA LYS A 148 -1.59 -2.44 5.07
C LYS A 148 -1.95 -1.86 3.71
N ILE A 149 -3.21 -2.03 3.34
CA ILE A 149 -3.86 -1.34 2.22
C ILE A 149 -5.07 -0.61 2.79
N ALA A 150 -4.98 0.73 2.86
CA ALA A 150 -6.05 1.59 3.36
C ALA A 150 -6.73 2.31 2.18
N MET A 151 -8.06 2.25 2.12
CA MET A 151 -8.85 2.65 0.97
C MET A 151 -9.83 3.79 1.31
N LEU A 152 -10.07 4.67 0.35
CA LEU A 152 -11.14 5.67 0.35
C LEU A 152 -11.99 5.50 -0.91
N GLY A 153 -13.30 5.32 -0.76
CA GLY A 153 -14.23 5.24 -1.89
C GLY A 153 -14.02 4.03 -2.81
N LEU A 154 -13.24 3.03 -2.38
CA LEU A 154 -13.02 1.76 -3.08
C LEU A 154 -13.57 0.62 -2.23
N GLN A 155 -14.01 -0.44 -2.90
CA GLN A 155 -14.50 -1.66 -2.26
C GLN A 155 -13.52 -2.80 -2.51
N PRO A 156 -12.83 -3.33 -1.47
CA PRO A 156 -11.99 -4.50 -1.63
C PRO A 156 -12.85 -5.74 -1.88
N HIS A 157 -12.33 -6.66 -2.70
CA HIS A 157 -12.99 -7.92 -3.07
C HIS A 157 -12.21 -9.13 -2.55
N GLU A 158 -10.91 -9.15 -2.76
CA GLU A 158 -10.01 -10.20 -2.27
C GLU A 158 -8.75 -9.56 -1.68
N ILE A 159 -8.21 -10.19 -0.64
CA ILE A 159 -6.87 -9.90 -0.14
C ILE A 159 -6.22 -11.17 0.40
N GLU A 160 -4.94 -11.38 0.08
CA GLU A 160 -4.14 -12.50 0.59
C GLU A 160 -2.73 -12.05 0.98
N VAL A 161 -2.10 -12.82 1.88
CA VAL A 161 -0.69 -12.69 2.23
C VAL A 161 0.15 -13.53 1.28
N MET A 162 1.18 -12.92 0.69
CA MET A 162 2.14 -13.58 -0.20
C MET A 162 3.49 -13.73 0.49
N HIS A 163 3.81 -14.93 0.98
CA HIS A 163 5.10 -15.17 1.64
C HIS A 163 6.28 -15.05 0.66
N PRO A 164 7.43 -14.54 1.13
CA PRO A 164 8.61 -14.39 0.29
C PRO A 164 9.14 -15.77 -0.13
N GLY A 165 9.42 -15.90 -1.42
CA GLY A 165 10.22 -17.00 -1.96
C GLY A 165 11.69 -16.86 -1.59
N VAL A 166 12.49 -17.85 -1.98
CA VAL A 166 13.94 -17.87 -1.71
C VAL A 166 14.75 -17.53 -2.96
N ILE A 167 15.89 -16.87 -2.75
CA ILE A 167 16.91 -16.61 -3.75
C ILE A 167 18.22 -17.28 -3.33
N GLU A 168 18.98 -17.75 -4.31
CA GLU A 168 20.31 -18.31 -4.07
C GLU A 168 21.32 -17.18 -3.87
N LYS A 169 22.18 -17.31 -2.86
CA LYS A 169 23.21 -16.33 -2.55
C LYS A 169 24.58 -16.96 -2.71
N GLU A 170 25.08 -16.97 -3.95
CA GLU A 170 26.35 -17.62 -4.30
C GLU A 170 27.57 -16.99 -3.59
N GLU A 171 27.52 -15.71 -3.22
CA GLU A 171 28.72 -14.96 -2.80
C GLU A 171 29.28 -15.25 -1.39
N PHE A 172 28.59 -16.00 -0.53
CA PHE A 172 29.05 -16.18 0.87
C PHE A 172 28.92 -17.59 1.44
N GLY A 173 28.64 -18.61 0.62
CA GLY A 173 28.43 -19.98 1.12
C GLY A 173 27.22 -20.11 2.06
N VAL A 174 26.36 -19.10 2.10
CA VAL A 174 25.11 -19.10 2.85
C VAL A 174 24.02 -19.59 1.89
N GLY A 175 23.32 -20.66 2.29
CA GLY A 175 22.23 -21.25 1.52
C GLY A 175 21.09 -20.27 1.21
N GLN A 176 20.05 -20.81 0.56
CA GLN A 176 18.83 -20.10 0.16
C GLN A 176 18.34 -19.09 1.21
N VAL A 177 18.19 -17.81 0.81
CA VAL A 177 17.67 -16.74 1.67
C VAL A 177 16.34 -16.21 1.12
N PRO A 178 15.35 -15.87 1.96
CA PRO A 178 14.15 -15.18 1.50
C PRO A 178 14.50 -13.85 0.80
N TRP A 179 13.79 -13.49 -0.26
CA TRP A 179 14.01 -12.19 -0.93
C TRP A 179 13.50 -10.99 -0.11
N SER A 180 12.74 -11.22 0.96
CA SER A 180 12.32 -10.23 1.95
C SER A 180 12.08 -10.89 3.30
N ASP A 181 12.20 -10.11 4.38
CA ASP A 181 11.74 -10.45 5.73
C ASP A 181 10.25 -10.14 5.94
N HIS A 182 9.62 -9.46 4.98
CA HIS A 182 8.17 -9.25 4.90
C HIS A 182 7.53 -10.22 3.90
N SER A 183 6.27 -10.53 4.17
CA SER A 183 5.31 -11.07 3.20
C SER A 183 4.61 -9.90 2.49
N GLY A 184 4.28 -10.09 1.21
CA GLY A 184 3.49 -9.13 0.45
C GLY A 184 1.99 -9.23 0.73
N LEU A 185 1.24 -8.24 0.27
CA LEU A 185 -0.22 -8.26 0.19
C LEU A 185 -0.66 -8.18 -1.27
N ARG A 186 -1.48 -9.12 -1.72
CA ARG A 186 -2.18 -9.04 -3.01
C ARG A 186 -3.63 -8.70 -2.73
N CYS A 187 -4.13 -7.61 -3.31
CA CYS A 187 -5.50 -7.17 -3.13
C CYS A 187 -6.16 -6.82 -4.46
N THR A 188 -7.42 -7.21 -4.61
CA THR A 188 -8.29 -6.81 -5.72
C THR A 188 -9.43 -5.95 -5.19
N PHE A 189 -9.88 -4.99 -6.00
CA PHE A 189 -10.92 -4.03 -5.61
C PHE A 189 -11.69 -3.54 -6.84
N GLU A 190 -12.87 -2.99 -6.59
CA GLU A 190 -13.73 -2.39 -7.61
C GLU A 190 -13.52 -0.87 -7.69
N VAL A 191 -13.62 -0.34 -8.91
CA VAL A 191 -13.45 1.07 -9.28
C VAL A 191 -14.77 1.66 -9.72
#